data_AF-A0ABD5VZZ0-F1
#
_entry.id   AF-A0ABD5VZZ0-F1
#
_cell.length_a   1.000
_cell.length_b   1.000
_cell.length_c   1.000
_cell.angle_alpha   90.00
_cell.angle_beta   90.00
_cell.angle_gamma   90.00
#
_symmetry.space_group_name_H-M   'P 1'
#
loop_
_entity.id
_entity.type
_entity.pdbx_description
1 polymer ?
#
loop_
_entity_poly.entity_id
_entity_poly.type
_entity_poly.pdbx_seq_one_letter_code
_entity_poly.pdbx_strand_id
1 'polypeptide(L)'
;MTSYDTESEADGRYVVAFVESAGEVSPVFQRKVNDIFEKHLPHVDAEAWYRTEDVVLAFSEVRDEIGSKTMMQGGTESAKAIPWPDSVSTLSDALTALIDLHRDAYRNSNQTNPAGNYTFEKLDNRAARVGILEGFPYGPGFAEGSSNRLPPTLAQRTRDQPSTKPTRTQTRVTRGS
;
A
#
# COMPACT_ATOMS: atom_id res chain seq x y z
N MET A 1 -25.42 -8.07 7.15
CA MET A 1 -24.28 -7.95 8.08
C MET A 1 -23.10 -7.48 7.25
N THR A 2 -22.48 -6.38 7.65
CA THR A 2 -21.20 -5.94 7.10
C THR A 2 -20.14 -6.99 7.46
N SER A 3 -19.20 -7.27 6.55
CA SER A 3 -18.15 -8.27 6.74
C SER A 3 -16.90 -7.72 7.43
N TYR A 4 -16.93 -6.46 7.86
CA TYR A 4 -15.87 -5.77 8.60
C TYR A 4 -16.38 -5.29 9.97
N ASP A 5 -15.45 -4.98 10.87
CA ASP A 5 -15.74 -4.40 12.18
C ASP A 5 -16.07 -2.91 12.05
N THR A 6 -17.33 -2.54 12.28
CA THR A 6 -17.79 -1.15 12.15
C THR A 6 -17.26 -0.26 13.28
N GLU A 7 -16.92 -0.86 14.42
CA GLU A 7 -16.51 -0.14 15.64
C GLU A 7 -14.99 -0.05 15.79
N SER A 8 -14.22 -0.77 14.95
CA SER A 8 -12.76 -0.59 14.92
C SER A 8 -12.40 0.83 14.46
N GLU A 9 -11.18 1.26 14.75
CA GLU A 9 -10.69 2.56 14.31
C GLU A 9 -9.61 2.39 13.24
N ALA A 10 -9.67 3.19 12.18
CA ALA A 10 -8.72 3.25 11.08
C ALA A 10 -7.78 4.47 11.25
N ASP A 11 -6.52 4.28 10.85
CA ASP A 11 -5.46 5.29 10.92
C ASP A 11 -5.69 6.44 9.93
N GLY A 12 -5.73 7.68 10.45
CA GLY A 12 -5.99 8.89 9.69
C GLY A 12 -4.92 9.25 8.65
N ARG A 13 -3.68 8.75 8.78
CA ARG A 13 -2.59 9.00 7.81
C ARG A 13 -2.98 8.62 6.39
N TYR A 14 -3.69 7.50 6.23
CA TYR A 14 -4.09 7.02 4.91
C TYR A 14 -5.26 7.81 4.31
N VAL A 15 -6.15 8.34 5.18
CA VAL A 15 -7.24 9.24 4.79
C VAL A 15 -6.68 10.56 4.28
N VAL A 16 -5.73 11.16 5.00
CA VAL A 16 -5.09 12.42 4.60
C VAL A 16 -4.35 12.24 3.28
N ALA A 17 -3.53 11.19 3.15
CA ALA A 17 -2.83 10.90 1.90
C ALA A 17 -3.79 10.74 0.72
N PHE A 18 -4.97 10.13 0.93
CA PHE A 18 -6.01 10.04 -0.08
C PHE A 18 -6.57 11.42 -0.45
N VAL A 19 -6.94 12.24 0.54
CA VAL A 19 -7.49 13.58 0.29
C VAL A 19 -6.48 14.49 -0.41
N GLU A 20 -5.22 14.48 0.04
CA GLU A 20 -4.14 15.27 -0.55
C GLU A 20 -3.85 14.87 -2.00
N SER A 21 -4.02 13.59 -2.36
CA SER A 21 -3.87 13.11 -3.75
C SER A 21 -4.78 13.85 -4.73
N ALA A 22 -5.98 14.24 -4.30
CA ALA A 22 -6.92 14.97 -5.13
C ALA A 22 -6.40 16.39 -5.45
N GLY A 23 -5.50 16.94 -4.62
CA GLY A 23 -4.82 18.20 -4.85
C GLY A 23 -3.90 18.19 -6.06
N GLU A 24 -3.31 17.03 -6.38
CA GLU A 24 -2.48 16.86 -7.59
C GLU A 24 -3.27 17.06 -8.88
N VAL A 25 -4.58 16.76 -8.85
CA VAL A 25 -5.50 17.01 -9.97
C VAL A 25 -5.88 18.48 -10.01
N SER A 26 -6.40 19.02 -8.90
CA SER A 26 -6.63 20.45 -8.71
C SER A 26 -7.01 20.79 -7.27
N PRO A 27 -6.78 22.03 -6.79
CA PRO A 27 -7.25 22.47 -5.47
C PRO A 27 -8.77 22.42 -5.30
N VAL A 28 -9.54 22.60 -6.38
CA VAL A 28 -11.01 22.51 -6.34
C VAL A 28 -11.45 21.06 -6.09
N PHE A 29 -10.77 20.11 -6.74
CA PHE A 29 -11.05 18.70 -6.59
C PHE A 29 -10.68 18.19 -5.19
N GLN A 30 -9.54 18.63 -4.64
CA GLN A 30 -9.18 18.36 -3.25
C GLN A 30 -10.25 18.82 -2.27
N ARG A 31 -10.76 20.05 -2.43
CA ARG A 31 -11.85 20.56 -1.58
C ARG A 31 -13.08 19.68 -1.67
N LYS A 32 -13.50 19.29 -2.89
CA LYS A 32 -14.64 18.38 -3.05
C LYS A 32 -14.43 17.06 -2.31
N VAL A 33 -13.25 16.45 -2.41
CA VAL A 33 -12.94 15.19 -1.72
C VAL A 33 -12.91 15.41 -0.21
N ASN A 34 -12.26 16.47 0.28
CA ASN A 34 -12.24 16.81 1.70
C ASN A 34 -13.65 17.02 2.26
N ASP A 35 -14.50 17.76 1.54
CA ASP A 35 -15.89 18.01 1.92
C ASP A 35 -16.69 16.69 2.04
N ILE A 36 -16.41 15.70 1.19
CA ILE A 36 -17.03 14.36 1.33
C ILE A 36 -16.55 13.68 2.61
N PHE A 37 -15.25 13.71 2.92
CA PHE A 37 -14.74 13.10 4.15
C PHE A 37 -15.25 13.81 5.41
N GLU A 38 -15.31 15.14 5.43
CA GLU A 38 -15.80 15.92 6.58
C GLU A 38 -17.32 15.81 6.83
N LYS A 39 -18.10 15.26 5.88
CA LYS A 39 -19.50 14.88 6.16
C LYS A 39 -19.59 13.70 7.14
N HIS A 40 -18.59 12.82 7.14
CA HIS A 40 -18.57 11.59 7.93
C HIS A 40 -17.56 11.66 9.09
N LEU A 41 -16.49 12.44 8.92
CA LEU A 41 -15.42 12.60 9.89
C LEU A 41 -15.47 14.00 10.53
N PRO A 42 -15.12 14.17 11.82
CA PRO A 42 -15.12 15.50 12.46
C PRO A 42 -14.20 16.52 11.77
N HIS A 43 -13.05 16.06 11.28
CA HIS A 43 -12.06 16.78 10.48
C HIS A 43 -11.05 15.76 9.94
N VAL A 44 -10.34 16.07 8.85
CA VAL A 44 -9.27 15.22 8.27
C VAL A 44 -7.92 15.56 8.89
N ASP A 45 -7.31 14.60 9.58
CA ASP A 45 -6.06 14.71 10.36
C ASP A 45 -5.31 13.37 10.31
N ALA A 46 -3.99 13.45 10.15
CA ALA A 46 -3.11 12.31 10.01
C ALA A 46 -2.81 11.64 11.37
N GLU A 47 -2.94 12.37 12.47
CA GLU A 47 -2.70 11.84 13.82
C GLU A 47 -3.96 11.23 14.45
N ALA A 48 -5.11 11.45 13.83
CA ALA A 48 -6.40 10.96 14.29
C ALA A 48 -6.61 9.47 13.98
N TRP A 49 -7.51 8.88 14.75
CA TRP A 49 -8.05 7.55 14.53
C TRP A 49 -9.55 7.68 14.36
N TYR A 50 -10.07 7.17 13.25
CA TYR A 50 -11.46 7.35 12.87
C TYR A 50 -12.20 6.04 12.97
N ARG A 51 -13.48 6.07 13.37
CA ARG A 51 -14.31 4.87 13.30
C ARG A 51 -14.35 4.35 11.86
N THR A 52 -14.13 3.04 11.72
CA THR A 52 -13.94 2.39 10.42
C THR A 52 -15.17 2.56 9.54
N GLU A 53 -16.38 2.48 10.12
CA GLU A 53 -17.63 2.74 9.40
C GLU A 53 -17.65 4.12 8.73
N ASP A 54 -17.26 5.18 9.44
CA ASP A 54 -17.33 6.55 8.91
C ASP A 54 -16.33 6.75 7.76
N VAL A 55 -15.16 6.14 7.87
CA VAL A 55 -14.16 6.11 6.79
C VAL A 55 -14.70 5.36 5.58
N VAL A 56 -15.34 4.20 5.77
CA VAL A 56 -15.93 3.39 4.70
C VAL A 56 -17.07 4.13 3.99
N LEU A 57 -17.90 4.86 4.74
CA LEU A 57 -18.97 5.69 4.17
C LEU A 57 -18.40 6.81 3.30
N ALA A 58 -17.37 7.51 3.77
CA ALA A 58 -16.69 8.55 2.98
C ALA A 58 -16.07 8.00 1.69
N PHE A 59 -15.35 6.88 1.77
CA PHE A 59 -14.78 6.22 0.59
C PHE A 59 -15.86 5.74 -0.39
N SER A 60 -16.97 5.23 0.12
CA SER A 60 -18.11 4.81 -0.71
C SER A 60 -18.73 6.00 -1.43
N GLU A 61 -18.91 7.14 -0.76
CA GLU A 61 -19.42 8.36 -1.37
C GLU A 61 -18.45 8.91 -2.43
N VAL A 62 -17.14 8.90 -2.18
CA VAL A 62 -16.14 9.26 -3.20
C VAL A 62 -16.25 8.35 -4.43
N ARG A 63 -16.34 7.03 -4.22
CA ARG A 63 -16.50 6.08 -5.33
C ARG A 63 -17.77 6.37 -6.13
N ASP A 64 -18.87 6.66 -5.45
CA ASP A 64 -20.19 6.78 -6.08
C ASP A 64 -20.37 8.16 -6.76
N GLU A 65 -19.81 9.23 -6.19
CA GLU A 65 -19.90 10.60 -6.74
C GLU A 65 -18.82 10.95 -7.78
N ILE A 66 -17.64 10.35 -7.67
CA ILE A 66 -16.46 10.75 -8.45
C ILE A 66 -15.98 9.61 -9.35
N GLY A 67 -15.98 8.38 -8.83
CA GLY A 67 -15.72 7.17 -9.60
C GLY A 67 -14.51 6.36 -9.14
N SER A 68 -14.43 5.14 -9.68
CA SER A 68 -13.42 4.14 -9.34
C SER A 68 -11.98 4.57 -9.69
N LYS A 69 -11.79 5.43 -10.69
CA LYS A 69 -10.44 5.92 -11.04
C LYS A 69 -9.83 6.75 -9.91
N THR A 70 -10.63 7.58 -9.24
CA THR A 70 -10.19 8.33 -8.06
C THR A 70 -9.88 7.41 -6.90
N MET A 71 -10.69 6.36 -6.69
CA MET A 71 -10.38 5.33 -5.69
C MET A 71 -9.02 4.66 -5.95
N MET A 72 -8.73 4.35 -7.21
CA MET A 72 -7.43 3.76 -7.60
C MET A 72 -6.27 4.72 -7.38
N GLN A 73 -6.39 5.97 -7.81
CA GLN A 73 -5.33 6.96 -7.60
C GLN A 73 -5.08 7.23 -6.12
N GLY A 74 -6.14 7.45 -5.35
CA GLY A 74 -6.00 7.68 -3.93
C GLY A 74 -5.50 6.45 -3.19
N GLY A 75 -5.85 5.22 -3.60
CA GLY A 75 -5.23 3.99 -3.09
C GLY A 75 -3.72 3.95 -3.32
N THR A 76 -3.25 4.39 -4.51
CA THR A 76 -1.82 4.54 -4.81
C THR A 76 -1.13 5.55 -3.89
N GLU A 77 -1.77 6.69 -3.62
CA GLU A 77 -1.20 7.72 -2.74
C GLU A 77 -1.22 7.31 -1.27
N SER A 78 -2.30 6.71 -0.77
CA SER A 78 -2.33 6.12 0.58
C SER A 78 -1.21 5.11 0.79
N ALA A 79 -0.88 4.31 -0.22
CA ALA A 79 0.24 3.36 -0.14
C ALA A 79 1.62 4.04 -0.07
N LYS A 80 1.78 5.29 -0.51
CA LYS A 80 3.03 6.05 -0.31
C LYS A 80 3.24 6.49 1.14
N ALA A 81 2.16 6.61 1.91
CA ALA A 81 2.22 6.95 3.33
C ALA A 81 2.56 5.75 4.23
N ILE A 82 2.65 4.54 3.66
CA ILE A 82 3.01 3.33 4.40
C ILE A 82 4.46 3.46 4.92
N PRO A 83 4.70 3.31 6.24
CA PRO A 83 6.03 3.33 6.82
C PRO A 83 6.73 1.98 6.59
N TRP A 84 7.20 1.75 5.37
CA TRP A 84 7.86 0.50 4.98
C TRP A 84 9.06 0.16 5.87
N PRO A 85 9.12 -1.05 6.47
CA PRO A 85 10.29 -1.48 7.23
C PRO A 85 11.54 -1.58 6.35
N ASP A 86 12.70 -1.21 6.89
CA ASP A 86 14.00 -1.33 6.19
C ASP A 86 14.35 -2.78 5.80
N SER A 87 13.72 -3.77 6.44
CA SER A 87 13.87 -5.19 6.14
C SER A 87 13.19 -5.62 4.82
N VAL A 88 12.34 -4.77 4.23
CA VAL A 88 11.65 -5.07 2.97
C VAL A 88 12.64 -4.98 1.80
N SER A 89 13.04 -6.13 1.25
CA SER A 89 14.10 -6.22 0.23
C SER A 89 13.67 -6.91 -1.06
N THR A 90 12.56 -7.64 -1.02
CA THR A 90 11.99 -8.36 -2.15
C THR A 90 10.50 -8.07 -2.29
N LEU A 91 9.92 -8.40 -3.46
CA LEU A 91 8.47 -8.34 -3.67
C LEU A 91 7.70 -9.16 -2.62
N SER A 92 8.23 -10.33 -2.24
CA SER A 92 7.58 -11.17 -1.23
C SER A 92 7.59 -10.51 0.15
N ASP A 93 8.70 -9.85 0.52
CA ASP A 93 8.78 -9.11 1.78
C ASP A 93 7.79 -7.95 1.78
N ALA A 94 7.67 -7.23 0.66
CA ALA A 94 6.76 -6.11 0.52
C ALA A 94 5.30 -6.53 0.62
N LEU A 95 4.91 -7.66 0.01
CA LEU A 95 3.55 -8.18 0.09
C LEU A 95 3.19 -8.71 1.48
N THR A 96 4.14 -9.38 2.16
CA THR A 96 3.95 -9.77 3.57
C THR A 96 3.82 -8.53 4.47
N ALA A 97 4.71 -7.56 4.30
CA ALA A 97 4.65 -6.31 5.06
C ALA A 97 3.35 -5.54 4.77
N LEU A 98 2.83 -5.55 3.55
CA LEU A 98 1.53 -4.94 3.22
C LEU A 98 0.39 -5.56 4.05
N ILE A 99 0.37 -6.89 4.20
CA ILE A 99 -0.66 -7.61 4.97
C ILE A 99 -0.61 -7.24 6.46
N ASP A 100 0.60 -7.11 7.00
CA ASP A 100 0.80 -6.74 8.40
C ASP A 100 0.49 -5.25 8.63
N LEU A 101 1.00 -4.37 7.78
CA LEU A 101 0.75 -2.92 7.86
C LEU A 101 -0.71 -2.57 7.62
N HIS A 102 -1.43 -3.29 6.75
CA HIS A 102 -2.88 -3.14 6.60
C HIS A 102 -3.61 -3.51 7.89
N ARG A 103 -3.15 -4.54 8.61
CA ARG A 103 -3.75 -4.92 9.90
C ARG A 103 -3.48 -3.86 10.96
N ASP A 104 -2.25 -3.37 11.02
CA ASP A 104 -1.81 -2.35 11.98
C ASP A 104 -2.42 -0.96 11.70
N ALA A 105 -2.97 -0.75 10.50
CA ALA A 105 -3.77 0.43 10.17
C ALA A 105 -5.12 0.46 10.90
N TYR A 106 -5.47 -0.58 11.65
CA TYR A 106 -6.67 -0.66 12.46
C TYR A 106 -6.37 -0.96 13.91
N ARG A 107 -7.21 -0.44 14.81
CA ARG A 107 -7.16 -0.75 16.25
C ARG A 107 -8.55 -0.89 16.84
N ASN A 108 -8.62 -1.25 18.12
CA ASN A 108 -9.87 -1.39 18.89
C ASN A 108 -10.87 -2.37 18.27
N SER A 109 -10.36 -3.47 17.70
CA SER A 109 -11.16 -4.57 17.16
C SER A 109 -10.89 -5.87 17.89
N ASN A 110 -11.90 -6.74 17.95
CA ASN A 110 -11.75 -8.13 18.39
C ASN A 110 -11.49 -9.08 17.21
N GLN A 111 -11.45 -8.58 15.97
CA GLN A 111 -11.18 -9.36 14.77
C GLN A 111 -9.70 -9.28 14.41
N THR A 112 -9.15 -10.38 13.86
CA THR A 112 -7.77 -10.37 13.35
C THR A 112 -7.60 -9.46 12.14
N ASN A 113 -8.66 -9.30 11.33
CA ASN A 113 -8.66 -8.49 10.10
C ASN A 113 -9.88 -7.57 10.12
N PRO A 114 -9.83 -6.44 10.85
CA PRO A 114 -11.00 -5.60 11.14
C PRO A 114 -11.66 -5.05 9.87
N ALA A 115 -10.89 -4.81 8.81
CA ALA A 115 -11.39 -4.36 7.52
C ALA A 115 -10.95 -5.30 6.38
N GLY A 116 -11.08 -6.61 6.60
CA GLY A 116 -10.53 -7.62 5.70
C GLY A 116 -9.00 -7.52 5.61
N ASN A 117 -8.41 -8.12 4.57
CA ASN A 117 -6.98 -8.02 4.31
C ASN A 117 -6.67 -8.32 2.84
N TYR A 118 -5.39 -8.32 2.48
CA TYR A 118 -4.88 -8.79 1.21
C TYR A 118 -4.49 -10.28 1.27
N THR A 119 -4.46 -10.90 0.11
CA THR A 119 -3.80 -12.18 -0.12
C THR A 119 -2.88 -12.05 -1.32
N PHE A 120 -1.85 -12.89 -1.41
CA PHE A 120 -1.05 -12.95 -2.62
C PHE A 120 -0.62 -14.37 -2.97
N GLU A 121 -0.55 -14.62 -4.28
CA GLU A 121 0.00 -15.82 -4.88
C GLU A 121 1.26 -15.41 -5.63
N LYS A 122 2.42 -15.94 -5.22
CA LYS A 122 3.67 -15.72 -5.94
C LYS A 122 3.64 -16.47 -7.27
N LEU A 123 3.83 -15.75 -8.38
CA LEU A 123 3.95 -16.35 -9.71
C LEU A 123 5.41 -16.59 -10.07
N ASP A 124 6.27 -15.61 -9.78
CA ASP A 124 7.73 -15.73 -9.87
C ASP A 124 8.44 -14.73 -8.92
N ASN A 125 9.73 -14.44 -9.13
CA ASN A 125 10.49 -13.51 -8.27
C ASN A 125 10.13 -12.03 -8.42
N ARG A 126 9.39 -11.67 -9.47
CA ARG A 126 9.00 -10.29 -9.82
C ARG A 126 7.50 -10.14 -10.11
N ALA A 127 6.75 -11.23 -10.10
CA ALA A 127 5.32 -11.25 -10.34
C ALA A 127 4.59 -11.96 -9.21
N ALA A 128 3.50 -11.35 -8.76
CA ALA A 128 2.54 -11.93 -7.84
C ALA A 128 1.13 -11.53 -8.26
N ARG A 129 0.14 -12.37 -7.94
CA ARG A 129 -1.27 -12.02 -8.02
C ARG A 129 -1.71 -11.57 -6.63
N VAL A 130 -2.24 -10.35 -6.52
CA VAL A 130 -2.80 -9.82 -5.27
C VAL A 130 -4.31 -9.95 -5.33
N GLY A 131 -4.91 -10.41 -4.24
CA GLY A 131 -6.35 -10.44 -4.02
C GLY A 131 -6.73 -9.71 -2.74
N ILE A 132 -8.01 -9.42 -2.60
CA ILE A 132 -8.61 -8.94 -1.34
C ILE A 132 -9.42 -10.07 -0.71
N LEU A 133 -9.39 -10.16 0.61
CA LEU A 133 -10.20 -11.09 1.38
C LEU A 133 -11.61 -10.52 1.61
N GLU A 134 -12.54 -11.41 1.99
CA GLU A 134 -13.82 -11.00 2.54
C GLU A 134 -13.62 -10.01 3.68
N GLY A 135 -14.47 -9.00 3.78
CA GLY A 135 -14.29 -7.91 4.74
C GLY A 135 -13.68 -6.64 4.16
N PHE A 136 -12.99 -6.68 3.01
CA PHE A 136 -12.33 -5.49 2.47
C PHE A 136 -13.34 -4.45 1.95
N PRO A 137 -13.50 -3.28 2.61
CA PRO A 137 -14.67 -2.43 2.37
C PRO A 137 -14.47 -1.35 1.30
N TYR A 138 -13.22 -1.07 0.90
CA TYR A 138 -12.88 0.05 0.00
C TYR A 138 -13.03 -0.27 -1.49
N GLY A 139 -13.32 -1.54 -1.82
CA GLY A 139 -13.52 -2.01 -3.18
C GLY A 139 -12.22 -2.24 -3.98
N PRO A 140 -12.33 -2.84 -5.17
CA PRO A 140 -11.18 -3.32 -5.93
C PRO A 140 -10.29 -2.21 -6.48
N GLY A 141 -10.85 -1.05 -6.82
CA GLY A 141 -10.06 0.07 -7.36
C GLY A 141 -9.04 0.59 -6.35
N PHE A 142 -9.45 0.77 -5.08
CA PHE A 142 -8.52 1.17 -4.02
C PHE A 142 -7.43 0.12 -3.80
N ALA A 143 -7.79 -1.15 -3.69
CA ALA A 143 -6.85 -2.26 -3.52
C ALA A 143 -5.84 -2.37 -4.67
N GLU A 144 -6.29 -2.20 -5.92
CA GLU A 144 -5.43 -2.15 -7.10
C GLU A 144 -4.46 -0.96 -7.00
N GLY A 145 -4.97 0.22 -6.66
CA GLY A 145 -4.17 1.41 -6.41
C GLY A 145 -3.05 1.18 -5.40
N SER A 146 -3.40 0.65 -4.23
CA SER A 146 -2.46 0.44 -3.13
C SER A 146 -1.41 -0.63 -3.45
N SER A 147 -1.80 -1.72 -4.11
CA SER A 147 -0.88 -2.80 -4.49
C SER A 147 0.06 -2.42 -5.65
N ASN A 148 -0.31 -1.47 -6.50
CA ASN A 148 0.56 -0.96 -7.56
C ASN A 148 1.73 -0.10 -7.05
N ARG A 149 1.73 0.27 -5.76
CA ARG A 149 2.77 1.13 -5.17
C ARG A 149 3.62 0.43 -4.11
N LEU A 150 3.87 -0.86 -4.30
CA LEU A 150 4.89 -1.56 -3.50
C LEU A 150 6.26 -0.89 -3.69
N PRO A 151 7.09 -0.83 -2.63
CA PRO A 151 8.39 -0.17 -2.68
C PRO A 151 9.21 -0.80 -3.82
N PRO A 152 9.87 0.02 -4.68
CA PRO A 152 10.65 -0.48 -5.79
C PRO A 152 11.92 -1.18 -5.28
N THR A 153 11.78 -2.43 -4.89
CA THR A 153 12.90 -3.31 -4.58
C THR A 153 13.27 -4.07 -5.85
N LEU A 154 14.13 -3.42 -6.66
CA LEU A 154 15.17 -3.98 -7.56
C LEU A 154 15.35 -3.13 -8.84
N ALA A 155 16.08 -2.01 -8.72
CA ALA A 155 16.74 -1.42 -9.89
C ALA A 155 18.22 -1.01 -9.67
N GLN A 156 18.78 -0.99 -8.46
CA GLN A 156 20.10 -0.37 -8.24
C GLN A 156 21.18 -1.17 -7.49
N ARG A 157 20.88 -2.25 -6.77
CA ARG A 157 21.95 -3.00 -6.05
C ARG A 157 22.84 -3.90 -6.92
N THR A 158 22.61 -3.98 -8.23
CA THR A 158 23.48 -4.73 -9.16
C THR A 158 24.55 -3.86 -9.83
N ARG A 159 24.58 -2.53 -9.60
CA ARG A 159 25.64 -1.66 -10.16
C ARG A 159 26.86 -1.47 -9.25
N ASP A 160 26.73 -1.71 -7.94
CA ASP A 160 27.80 -1.44 -6.97
C ASP A 160 28.48 -2.68 -6.40
N GLN A 161 28.26 -3.87 -6.98
CA GLN A 161 29.19 -4.99 -6.70
C GLN A 161 30.44 -4.82 -7.58
N PRO A 162 31.62 -4.50 -7.02
CA PRO A 162 32.85 -4.58 -7.78
C PRO A 162 33.03 -6.02 -8.24
N SER A 163 33.07 -6.21 -9.56
CA SER A 163 33.45 -7.45 -10.24
C SER A 163 34.72 -7.99 -9.58
N THR A 164 34.60 -9.06 -8.78
CA THR A 164 35.72 -9.91 -8.41
C THR A 164 36.12 -10.68 -9.67
N LYS A 165 36.97 -10.05 -10.50
CA LYS A 165 37.64 -10.78 -11.58
C LYS A 165 38.39 -11.96 -10.95
N PRO A 166 38.24 -13.19 -11.46
CA PRO A 166 39.05 -14.29 -11.00
C PRO A 166 40.52 -14.05 -11.41
N THR A 167 41.41 -14.02 -10.42
CA THR A 167 42.86 -14.04 -10.60
C THR A 167 43.25 -15.31 -11.37
N ARG A 168 43.68 -15.14 -12.62
CA ARG A 168 44.19 -16.22 -13.46
C ARG A 168 45.60 -16.56 -13.00
N THR A 169 45.76 -17.68 -12.30
CA THR A 169 47.05 -18.31 -12.02
C THR A 169 47.74 -18.66 -13.34
N GLN A 170 48.86 -18.01 -13.66
CA GLN A 170 49.76 -18.46 -14.73
C GLN A 170 50.68 -19.55 -14.17
N THR A 171 50.45 -20.80 -14.57
CA THR A 171 51.44 -21.87 -14.42
C THR A 171 52.42 -21.77 -15.58
N ARG A 172 53.66 -21.36 -15.29
CA ARG A 172 54.78 -21.39 -16.24
C ARG A 172 55.26 -22.84 -16.37
N VAL A 173 54.99 -23.49 -17.50
CA VAL A 173 55.64 -24.74 -17.89
C VAL A 173 56.80 -24.37 -18.81
N THR A 174 58.04 -24.55 -18.34
CA THR A 174 59.23 -24.58 -19.20
C THR A 174 59.69 -26.03 -19.37
N ARG A 175 59.44 -26.60 -20.55
CA ARG A 175 60.33 -27.56 -21.23
C ARG A 175 61.04 -26.71 -22.30
N GLY A 176 62.35 -26.68 -22.46
CA GLY A 176 63.30 -27.78 -22.50
C GLY A 176 63.71 -27.98 -23.96
N SER A 177 64.80 -27.33 -24.37
CA SER A 177 65.80 -27.76 -25.37
C SER A 177 66.95 -26.78 -25.33
#